data_AF-A0A7C1N519-F1
#
_entry.id   AF-A0A7C1N519-F1
#
_cell.length_a   1.000
_cell.length_b   1.000
_cell.length_c   1.000
_cell.angle_alpha   90.00
_cell.angle_beta   90.00
_cell.angle_gamma   90.00
#
_symmetry.space_group_name_H-M   'P 1'
#
loop_
_entity.id
_entity.type
_entity.pdbx_description
1 polymer ?
#
loop_
_entity_poly.entity_id
_entity_poly.type
_entity_poly.pdbx_seq_one_letter_code
_entity_poly.pdbx_strand_id
1 'polypeptide(L)' 'MAEKGFKRKLAAILSADVIGYSRLMRDDEEATVRDLAAHRVLITEIFQQHHGRVVDSPGDNILA' A
#
# COMPACT_ATOMS: atom_id res chain seq x y z
N MET A 1 31.32 -14.19 -8.03
CA MET A 1 30.27 -13.14 -7.99
C MET A 1 29.00 -13.79 -8.47
N ALA A 2 28.11 -14.21 -7.57
CA ALA A 2 26.96 -15.03 -7.92
C ALA A 2 25.95 -14.23 -8.75
N GLU A 3 25.66 -14.70 -9.97
CA GLU A 3 24.56 -14.21 -10.78
C GLU A 3 23.25 -14.45 -10.02
N LYS A 4 22.64 -13.38 -9.50
CA LYS A 4 21.27 -13.43 -8.99
C LYS A 4 20.34 -13.75 -10.16
N GLY A 5 20.08 -15.03 -10.39
CA GLY A 5 19.15 -15.51 -11.40
C GLY A 5 17.78 -14.83 -11.21
N PHE A 6 17.37 -14.05 -12.21
CA PHE A 6 16.09 -13.37 -12.22
C PHE A 6 14.97 -14.42 -12.32
N LYS A 7 14.34 -14.77 -11.19
CA LYS A 7 13.18 -15.66 -11.18
C LYS A 7 11.98 -14.89 -11.73
N ARG A 8 11.66 -15.11 -13.00
CA ARG A 8 10.40 -14.66 -13.61
C ARG A 8 9.26 -15.48 -13.02
N LYS A 9 8.29 -14.79 -12.41
CA LYS A 9 7.05 -15.40 -11.92
C LYS A 9 5.88 -14.55 -12.41
N LEU A 10 4.74 -15.19 -12.68
CA LEU A 10 3.50 -14.45 -12.86
C LEU A 10 3.07 -13.91 -11.49
N ALA A 11 2.76 -12.63 -11.40
CA ALA A 11 2.30 -11.99 -10.16
C ALA A 11 1.18 -11.00 -10.50
N ALA A 12 0.19 -10.90 -9.61
CA ALA A 12 -0.74 -9.79 -9.61
C ALA A 12 -0.11 -8.63 -8.83
N ILE A 13 -0.26 -7.41 -9.35
CA ILE A 13 0.20 -6.19 -8.69
C ILE A 13 -1.03 -5.30 -8.51
N LEU A 14 -1.31 -4.89 -7.28
CA LEU A 14 -2.33 -3.91 -6.95
C LEU A 14 -1.65 -2.58 -6.59
N SER A 15 -2.09 -1.50 -7.24
CA SER A 15 -1.77 -0.12 -6.85
C SER A 15 -3.07 0.58 -6.48
N ALA A 16 -3.15 1.15 -5.29
CA ALA A 16 -4.34 1.84 -4.78
C ALA A 16 -3.93 3.16 -4.11
N ASP A 17 -4.71 4.22 -4.31
CA ASP A 17 -4.39 5.57 -3.84
C ASP A 17 -5.63 6.28 -3.26
N VAL A 18 -5.42 7.25 -2.37
CA VAL A 18 -6.51 7.97 -1.70
C VAL A 18 -7.01 9.12 -2.57
N ILE A 19 -8.26 9.02 -3.02
CA ILE A 19 -8.89 10.07 -3.81
C ILE A 19 -9.03 11.34 -2.97
N GLY A 20 -8.44 12.43 -3.45
CA GLY A 20 -8.55 13.75 -2.82
C GLY A 20 -7.70 13.91 -1.56
N TYR A 21 -6.66 13.10 -1.38
CA TYR A 21 -5.74 13.17 -0.25
C TYR A 21 -5.26 14.59 0.06
N SER A 22 -4.85 15.37 -0.94
CA SER A 22 -4.38 16.75 -0.72
C SER A 22 -5.44 17.68 -0.13
N ARG A 23 -6.73 17.42 -0.40
CA ARG A 23 -7.84 18.17 0.20
C ARG A 23 -8.07 17.72 1.64
N LEU A 24 -8.09 16.41 1.88
CA LEU A 24 -8.24 15.85 3.22
C LEU A 24 -7.12 16.34 4.16
N MET A 25 -5.87 16.31 3.69
CA MET A 25 -4.71 16.85 4.42
C MET A 25 -4.81 18.35 4.71
N ARG A 26 -5.49 19.13 3.85
CA ARG A 26 -5.70 20.57 4.08
C ARG A 26 -6.81 20.83 5.09
N ASP A 27 -7.86 20.02 5.06
CA ASP A 27 -9.04 20.22 5.88
C ASP A 27 -8.81 19.72 7.33
N ASP A 28 -8.22 18.52 7.48
CA ASP A 28 -7.86 17.94 8.76
C ASP A 28 -6.73 16.91 8.60
N GLU A 29 -5.49 17.35 8.83
CA GLU A 29 -4.29 16.51 8.71
C GLU A 29 -4.29 15.34 9.69
N GLU A 30 -4.64 15.56 10.97
CA GLU A 30 -4.59 14.52 12.00
C GLU A 30 -5.65 13.43 11.74
N ALA A 31 -6.87 13.82 11.38
CA ALA A 31 -7.91 12.87 11.01
C ALA A 31 -7.51 12.07 9.77
N THR A 32 -6.94 12.73 8.76
CA THR A 32 -6.48 12.07 7.52
C THR A 32 -5.40 11.05 7.80
N VAL A 33 -4.40 11.37 8.62
CA VAL A 33 -3.31 10.45 8.99
C VAL A 33 -3.86 9.26 9.78
N ARG A 34 -4.76 9.49 10.73
CA ARG A 34 -5.38 8.42 11.52
C ARG A 34 -6.19 7.47 10.65
N ASP A 35 -7.01 8.03 9.75
CA ASP A 35 -7.86 7.25 8.87
C ASP A 35 -7.01 6.45 7.87
N LEU A 36 -5.97 7.07 7.30
CA LEU A 36 -5.03 6.38 6.42
C LEU A 36 -4.30 5.23 7.11
N ALA A 37 -3.86 5.43 8.37
CA ALA A 37 -3.23 4.38 9.16
C ALA A 37 -4.18 3.20 9.41
N ALA A 38 -5.45 3.47 9.74
CA ALA A 38 -6.46 2.44 9.94
C ALA A 38 -6.74 1.63 8.66
N HIS A 39 -6.90 2.31 7.52
CA HIS A 39 -7.08 1.65 6.22
C HIS A 39 -5.87 0.79 5.86
N ARG A 40 -4.65 1.27 6.12
CA ARG A 40 -3.42 0.52 5.84
C ARG A 40 -3.31 -0.77 6.64
N VAL A 41 -3.76 -0.78 7.91
CA VAL A 41 -3.83 -2.00 8.73
C VAL A 41 -4.79 -3.00 8.09
N LEU A 42 -6.02 -2.59 7.79
CA LEU A 42 -7.04 -3.44 7.17
C LEU A 42 -6.58 -4.03 5.83
N ILE A 43 -6.00 -3.19 4.97
CA ILE A 43 -5.51 -3.61 3.67
C ILE A 43 -4.36 -4.62 3.82
N THR A 44 -3.45 -4.40 4.77
CA THR A 44 -2.35 -5.33 5.04
C THR A 44 -2.87 -6.69 5.53
N GLU A 45 -3.86 -6.70 6.41
CA GLU A 45 -4.51 -7.94 6.89
C GLU A 45 -5.16 -8.72 5.75
N ILE A 46 -5.90 -8.04 4.86
CA ILE A 46 -6.52 -8.65 3.68
C ILE A 46 -5.44 -9.27 2.77
N PHE A 47 -4.36 -8.56 2.50
CA PHE A 47 -3.27 -9.12 1.69
C PHE A 47 -2.63 -10.34 2.32
N GLN A 48 -2.42 -10.34 3.64
CA GLN A 48 -1.90 -11.51 4.36
C GLN A 48 -2.85 -12.70 4.26
N GLN A 49 -4.17 -12.49 4.35
CA GLN A 49 -5.18 -13.54 4.18
C GLN A 49 -5.15 -14.16 2.77
N HIS A 50 -4.86 -13.37 1.75
CA HIS A 50 -4.76 -13.83 0.36
C HIS A 50 -3.36 -14.29 -0.06
N HIS A 51 -2.43 -14.49 0.88
CA HIS A 51 -1.02 -14.82 0.62
C HIS A 51 -0.27 -13.79 -0.26
N GLY A 52 -0.79 -12.56 -0.34
CA GLY A 52 -0.14 -11.40 -0.93
C GLY A 52 0.82 -10.73 0.05
N ARG A 53 1.53 -9.70 -0.41
CA ARG A 53 2.44 -8.91 0.43
C ARG A 53 2.48 -7.47 -0.04
N VAL A 54 2.25 -6.52 0.86
CA VAL A 54 2.53 -5.10 0.60
C VAL A 54 4.01 -4.93 0.28
N VAL A 55 4.31 -4.45 -0.92
CA VAL A 55 5.68 -4.24 -1.44
C VAL A 55 6.19 -2.87 -1.02
N ASP A 56 5.34 -1.85 -1.11
CA ASP A 56 5.65 -0.48 -0.77
C ASP A 56 4.37 0.29 -0.42
N SER A 57 4.49 1.39 0.33
CA SER A 57 3.37 2.32 0.51
C SER A 57 3.88 3.73 0.84
N PRO A 58 4.33 4.49 -0.16
CA PRO A 58 4.75 5.87 0.02
C PRO A 58 3.53 6.79 0.12
N GLY A 59 3.40 7.51 1.24
CA GLY A 59 2.31 8.46 1.46
C GLY A 59 0.94 7.78 1.55
N ASP A 60 0.04 8.19 0.67
CA ASP A 60 -1.33 7.70 0.48
C ASP A 60 -1.45 6.50 -0.46
N ASN A 61 -0.40 6.21 -1.23
CA ASN A 61 -0.39 5.10 -2.18
C ASN A 61 0.00 3.77 -1.48
N ILE A 62 -0.63 2.68 -1.91
CA ILE A 62 -0.34 1.31 -1.49
C ILE A 62 -0.04 0.46 -2.72
N LEU A 63 1.10 -0.25 -2.68
CA LEU A 63 1.55 -1.20 -3.69
C LEU A 63 1.68 -2.60 -3.08
N ALA A 64 1.01 -3.60 -3.64
CA ALA A 64 0.98 -4.97 -3.11
C ALA A 64 0.88 -6.05 -4.19
#